data_AF-A0A6G6YCU5-F1
#
_entry.id   AF-A0A6G6YCU5-F1
#
_cell.length_a   1.000
_cell.length_b   1.000
_cell.length_c   1.000
_cell.angle_alpha   90.00
_cell.angle_beta   90.00
_cell.angle_gamma   90.00
#
_symmetry.space_group_name_H-M   'P 1'
#
loop_
_entity.id
_entity.type
_entity.pdbx_description
1 polymer ?
#
loop_
_entity_poly.entity_id
_entity_poly.type
_entity_poly.pdbx_seq_one_letter_code
_entity_poly.pdbx_strand_id
1 'polypeptide(L)' 'MDENLMKYLSTIPVVGAIWITFTAGFVIELNRFFPDILFFSF' A
#
# COMPACT_ATOMS: atom_id res chain seq x y z
N MET A 1 6.80 23.63 -0.72
CA MET A 1 6.52 22.49 -1.62
C MET A 1 6.09 23.07 -2.95
N ASP A 2 6.73 22.69 -4.05
CA ASP A 2 6.36 23.19 -5.38
C ASP A 2 4.94 22.74 -5.73
N GLU A 3 4.07 23.68 -6.11
CA GLU A 3 2.65 23.42 -6.37
C GLU A 3 2.45 22.45 -7.55
N ASN A 4 3.35 22.51 -8.54
CA ASN A 4 3.35 21.60 -9.70
C ASN A 4 3.71 20.16 -9.31
N LEU A 5 4.62 19.99 -8.35
CA LEU A 5 4.98 18.67 -7.83
C LEU A 5 3.79 18.03 -7.10
N MET A 6 3.06 18.82 -6.31
CA MET A 6 1.87 18.36 -5.60
C MET A 6 0.74 17.95 -6.56
N LYS A 7 0.54 18.72 -7.65
CA LYS A 7 -0.43 18.35 -8.70
C LYS A 7 -0.05 17.04 -9.39
N TYR A 8 1.23 16.83 -9.69
CA TYR A 8 1.71 15.58 -10.28
C TYR A 8 1.50 14.38 -9.35
N LEU A 9 1.87 14.51 -8.07
CA LEU A 9 1.69 13.45 -7.07
C LEU A 9 0.21 13.12 -6.82
N SER A 10 -0.70 14.08 -7.02
CA SER A 10 -2.15 13.90 -6.85
C SER A 10 -2.86 13.29 -8.07
N THR A 11 -2.13 12.94 -9.13
CA THR A 11 -2.73 12.29 -10.31
C THR A 11 -3.17 10.86 -9.98
N ILE A 12 -4.28 10.43 -10.59
CA ILE A 12 -4.87 9.09 -10.40
C ILE A 12 -3.84 7.95 -10.49
N PRO A 13 -2.98 7.87 -11.54
CA PRO A 13 -2.01 6.78 -11.64
C PRO A 13 -0.94 6.83 -10.54
N VAL A 14 -0.48 8.03 -10.13
CA VAL A 14 0.59 8.18 -9.13
C VAL A 14 0.07 7.86 -7.73
N VAL A 15 -1.08 8.41 -7.35
CA VAL A 15 -1.73 8.08 -6.07
C VAL A 15 -2.08 6.59 -6.02
N GLY A 16 -2.59 6.03 -7.12
CA GLY A 16 -2.91 4.61 -7.23
C GLY A 16 -1.69 3.72 -7.02
N ALA A 17 -0.56 4.05 -7.66
CA ALA A 17 0.68 3.30 -7.47
C ALA A 17 1.18 3.36 -6.02
N ILE A 18 1.15 4.54 -5.38
CA ILE A 18 1.53 4.72 -3.98
C ILE A 18 0.62 3.88 -3.06
N TRP A 19 -0.70 3.93 -3.28
CA TRP A 19 -1.68 3.24 -2.46
C TRP A 19 -1.59 1.71 -2.58
N ILE A 20 -1.44 1.20 -3.82
CA ILE A 20 -1.29 -0.23 -4.07
C ILE A 20 0.05 -0.73 -3.54
N THR A 21 1.13 0.03 -3.70
CA THR A 21 2.44 -0.35 -3.14
C THR A 21 2.39 -0.42 -1.62
N PHE A 22 1.77 0.57 -0.98
CA PHE A 22 1.58 0.58 0.48
C PHE A 22 0.72 -0.61 0.95
N THR A 23 -0.42 -0.85 0.30
CA THR A 23 -1.33 -1.96 0.64
C THR A 23 -0.66 -3.31 0.41
N ALA A 24 0.04 -3.50 -0.71
CA ALA A 24 0.78 -4.72 -1.01
C ALA A 24 1.91 -4.95 0.01
N GLY A 25 2.69 -3.92 0.33
CA GLY A 25 3.71 -3.97 1.37
C GLY A 25 3.10 -4.41 2.71
N PHE A 26 1.99 -3.81 3.12
CA PHE A 26 1.30 -4.18 4.36
C PHE A 26 0.85 -5.66 4.35
N VAL A 27 0.27 -6.16 3.26
CA VAL A 27 -0.15 -7.56 3.13
C VAL A 27 1.05 -8.51 3.14
N ILE A 28 2.16 -8.15 2.50
CA ILE A 28 3.41 -8.94 2.50
C ILE A 28 3.97 -9.03 3.93
N GLU A 29 4.02 -7.91 4.63
CA GLU A 29 4.49 -7.83 6.02
C GLU A 29 3.63 -8.68 6.96
N LEU A 30 2.30 -8.61 6.81
CA LEU A 30 1.37 -9.46 7.57
C LEU A 30 1.64 -10.95 7.36
N ASN A 31 1.78 -11.39 6.11
CA ASN A 31 2.07 -12.79 5.79
C ASN A 31 3.50 -13.20 6.18
N ARG A 32 4.44 -12.24 6.31
CA ARG A 32 5.80 -12.51 6.81
C ARG A 32 5.81 -12.76 8.33
N PHE A 33 5.08 -11.96 9.09
CA PHE A 33 5.02 -12.09 10.56
C PHE A 33 4.08 -13.19 11.03
N PHE A 34 2.98 -13.41 10.31
CA PHE A 34 1.98 -14.43 10.60
C PHE A 34 1.73 -15.28 9.34
N PRO A 35 2.62 -16.25 9.06
CA PRO A 35 2.47 -17.11 7.89
C PRO A 35 1.26 -18.04 8.06
N ASP A 36 0.68 -18.43 6.92
CA ASP A 36 -0.29 -19.53 6.80
C ASP A 36 -1.58 -19.38 7.64
N ILE A 37 -2.11 -18.15 7.77
CA ILE A 37 -3.42 -17.91 8.39
C ILE A 37 -4.54 -18.38 7.45
N LEU A 38 -5.04 -19.61 7.67
CA LEU A 38 -6.18 -20.16 6.93
C LEU A 38 -7.54 -19.75 7.52
N PHE A 39 -7.62 -19.68 8.85
CA PHE A 39 -8.80 -19.25 9.59
C PHE A 39 -8.36 -18.63 10.92
N PHE A 40 -9.18 -17.77 11.48
CA PHE A 40 -8.95 -17.25 12.82
C PHE A 40 -9.42 -18.30 13.84
N SER A 41 -8.49 -18.86 14.60
CA SER A 41 -8.78 -19.80 15.69
C SER A 41 -9.01 -19.02 16.98
N PHE A 42 -10.18 -18.42 17.12
CA PHE A 42 -10.67 -17.85 18.38
C PHE A 42 -11.80 -18.70 18.96
#